data_AF-A0A7V0JJ75-F1
#
_entry.id   AF-A0A7V0JJ75-F1
#
_cell.length_a   1.000
_cell.length_b   1.000
_cell.length_c   1.000
_cell.angle_alpha   90.00
_cell.angle_beta   90.00
_cell.angle_gamma   90.00
#
_symmetry.space_group_name_H-M   'P 1'
#
loop_
_entity.id
_entity.type
_entity.pdbx_description
1 polymer ?
#
loop_
_entity_poly.entity_id
_entity_poly.type
_entity_poly.pdbx_seq_one_letter_code
_entity_poly.pdbx_strand_id
1 'polypeptide(L)'
;GERLSSALERAGGFTEYAYLKGAFFTRESARRAQQERLKGFIDRLEADILRAQIKLAEGSLSEDAAKAVKQSLTAKRELVRKTKASQATGRVVIVLDSLDKFKGSKYDLELEDGDTLTIPPVPGTVNVMGSVYNPTSIVYTQGKRVDFYLNKVGGPTPDAEKGEMYIVKADGSIISKTQKGKFGILWDTEENRWVSGGFMSARIEPGDSILVPSKVTRFVWKREIKDWTTILYQLAITAGTIAVLY
;
A
#
# COMPACT_ATOMS: atom_id res chain seq x y z
N GLY A 1 26.96 13.02 10.77
CA GLY A 1 26.88 11.79 9.97
C GLY A 1 26.89 12.12 8.50
N GLU A 2 27.26 11.16 7.65
CA GLU A 2 27.16 11.28 6.19
C GLU A 2 25.68 11.43 5.80
N ARG A 3 25.38 12.27 4.80
CA ARG A 3 24.02 12.43 4.26
C ARG A 3 23.81 11.51 3.06
N LEU A 4 22.55 11.17 2.80
CA LEU A 4 22.17 10.32 1.68
C LEU A 4 22.63 10.92 0.33
N SER A 5 22.56 12.24 0.15
CA SER A 5 23.09 12.91 -1.05
C SER A 5 24.59 12.68 -1.26
N SER A 6 25.39 12.77 -0.20
CA SER A 6 26.84 12.53 -0.23
C SER A 6 27.17 11.08 -0.58
N ALA A 7 26.43 10.12 -0.02
CA ALA A 7 26.61 8.71 -0.34
C ALA A 7 26.24 8.40 -1.80
N LEU A 8 25.18 9.02 -2.32
CA LEU A 8 24.78 8.92 -3.72
C LEU A 8 25.83 9.50 -4.67
N GLU A 9 26.36 10.69 -4.37
CA GLU A 9 27.45 11.30 -5.14
C GLU A 9 28.68 10.37 -5.19
N ARG A 10 29.05 9.79 -4.05
CA ARG A 10 30.17 8.85 -3.94
C ARG A 10 29.93 7.53 -4.68
N ALA A 11 28.67 7.10 -4.78
CA ALA A 11 28.27 5.93 -5.56
C ALA A 11 28.24 6.18 -7.09
N GLY A 12 28.52 7.41 -7.54
CA GLY A 12 28.48 7.79 -8.96
C GLY A 12 27.12 8.30 -9.44
N GLY A 13 26.19 8.56 -8.52
CA GLY A 13 24.85 9.08 -8.81
C GLY A 13 23.85 8.03 -9.26
N PHE A 14 22.88 8.45 -10.08
CA PHE A 14 21.82 7.57 -10.58
C PHE A 14 22.18 7.01 -11.96
N THR A 15 21.83 5.75 -12.19
CA THR A 15 21.97 5.13 -13.52
C THR A 15 20.87 5.60 -14.47
N GLU A 16 21.06 5.41 -15.78
CA GLU A 16 20.06 5.76 -16.80
C GLU A 16 18.74 4.98 -16.70
N TYR A 17 18.79 3.78 -16.08
CA TYR A 17 17.62 2.94 -15.86
C TYR A 17 16.95 3.16 -14.50
N ALA A 18 17.53 4.01 -13.65
CA ALA A 18 17.11 4.22 -12.27
C ALA A 18 15.71 4.86 -12.21
N TYR A 19 14.74 4.13 -11.66
CA TYR A 19 13.41 4.65 -11.44
C TYR A 19 13.29 5.31 -10.07
N LEU A 20 13.59 6.61 -10.02
CA LEU A 20 13.58 7.39 -8.77
C LEU A 20 12.22 7.36 -8.04
N LYS A 21 11.11 7.34 -8.79
CA LYS A 21 9.75 7.27 -8.22
C LYS A 21 9.37 5.89 -7.69
N GLY A 22 10.17 4.86 -7.99
CA GLY A 22 10.05 3.52 -7.42
C GLY A 22 11.04 3.25 -6.29
N ALA A 23 11.89 4.24 -5.98
CA ALA A 23 12.90 4.07 -4.96
C ALA A 23 12.28 3.91 -3.58
N PHE A 24 12.92 3.10 -2.74
CA PHE A 24 12.52 2.97 -1.35
C PHE A 24 13.73 2.84 -0.46
N PHE A 25 13.56 3.36 0.75
CA PHE A 25 14.59 3.38 1.77
C PHE A 25 14.19 2.45 2.91
N THR A 26 15.14 1.68 3.43
CA THR A 26 14.93 0.85 4.62
C THR A 26 15.94 1.22 5.69
N ARG A 27 15.44 1.33 6.93
CA ARG A 27 16.22 1.74 8.10
C ARG A 27 15.91 0.86 9.30
N GLU A 28 16.96 0.46 10.01
CA GLU A 28 16.84 -0.43 11.16
C GLU A 28 16.09 0.22 12.34
N SER A 29 16.34 1.50 12.64
CA SER A 29 15.60 2.20 13.70
C SER A 29 14.10 2.33 13.37
N ALA A 30 13.77 2.60 12.11
CA ALA A 30 12.39 2.61 11.61
C ALA A 30 11.75 1.22 11.73
N ARG A 31 12.49 0.15 11.41
CA ARG A 31 12.04 -1.25 11.55
C ARG A 31 11.66 -1.55 12.99
N ARG A 32 12.52 -1.21 13.95
CA ARG A 32 12.28 -1.41 15.39
C ARG A 32 11.05 -0.63 15.86
N ALA A 33 10.94 0.64 15.50
CA ALA A 33 9.78 1.47 15.86
C ALA A 33 8.47 0.95 15.26
N GLN A 34 8.49 0.49 14.00
CA GLN A 34 7.35 -0.14 13.35
C GLN A 34 6.97 -1.48 14.01
N GLN A 35 7.96 -2.29 14.39
CA GLN A 35 7.73 -3.57 15.06
C GLN A 35 7.07 -3.40 16.43
N GLU A 36 7.49 -2.39 17.21
CA GLU A 36 6.87 -2.08 18.50
C GLU A 36 5.41 -1.62 18.34
N ARG A 37 5.15 -0.77 17.34
CA ARG A 37 3.77 -0.35 17.01
C ARG A 37 2.91 -1.54 16.57
N LEU A 38 3.47 -2.46 15.80
CA LEU A 38 2.79 -3.68 15.36
C LEU A 38 2.42 -4.57 16.56
N LYS A 39 3.36 -4.76 17.49
CA LYS A 39 3.11 -5.50 18.74
C LYS A 39 1.99 -4.86 19.56
N GLY A 40 2.05 -3.56 19.83
CA GLY A 40 0.99 -2.87 20.56
C GLY A 40 -0.36 -2.82 19.83
N PHE A 41 -0.38 -2.98 18.50
CA PHE A 41 -1.62 -3.18 17.76
C PHE A 41 -2.19 -4.59 17.94
N ILE A 42 -1.34 -5.62 17.90
CA ILE A 42 -1.71 -7.01 18.16
C ILE A 42 -2.30 -7.15 19.57
N ASP A 43 -1.64 -6.59 20.59
CA ASP A 43 -2.10 -6.68 21.98
C ASP A 43 -3.51 -6.07 22.16
N ARG A 44 -3.79 -4.95 21.48
CA ARG A 44 -5.12 -4.33 21.46
C ARG A 44 -6.17 -5.22 20.79
N LEU A 45 -5.83 -5.83 19.66
CA LEU A 45 -6.75 -6.76 18.98
C LEU A 45 -7.07 -7.97 19.86
N GLU A 46 -6.08 -8.50 20.60
CA GLU A 46 -6.29 -9.61 21.53
C GLU A 46 -7.18 -9.23 22.71
N ALA A 47 -6.97 -8.05 23.30
CA ALA A 47 -7.84 -7.52 24.36
C ALA A 47 -9.29 -7.36 23.88
N ASP A 48 -9.50 -6.88 22.65
CA ASP A 48 -10.84 -6.74 22.07
C ASP A 48 -11.50 -8.09 21.79
N ILE A 49 -10.72 -9.09 21.36
CA ILE A 49 -11.17 -10.48 21.20
C ILE A 49 -11.60 -11.06 22.56
N LEU A 50 -10.87 -10.79 23.65
CA LEU A 50 -11.21 -11.25 25.00
C LEU A 50 -12.49 -10.59 25.51
N ARG A 51 -12.61 -9.26 25.40
CA ARG A 51 -13.82 -8.52 25.79
C ARG A 51 -15.07 -9.04 25.07
N ALA A 52 -14.96 -9.29 23.76
CA ALA A 52 -16.07 -9.83 22.98
C ALA A 52 -16.42 -11.28 23.37
N GLN A 53 -15.46 -12.08 23.86
CA GLN A 53 -15.75 -13.41 24.41
C GLN A 53 -16.44 -13.35 25.77
N ILE A 54 -16.02 -12.46 26.66
CA ILE A 54 -16.66 -12.26 27.97
C ILE A 54 -18.12 -11.87 27.77
N LYS A 55 -18.39 -10.89 26.89
CA LYS A 55 -19.75 -10.47 26.54
C LYS A 55 -20.63 -11.61 26.00
N LEU A 56 -20.04 -12.58 25.31
CA LEU A 56 -20.76 -13.78 24.87
C LEU A 56 -21.05 -14.74 26.03
N ALA A 57 -20.08 -14.92 26.94
CA ALA A 57 -20.19 -15.81 28.09
C ALA A 57 -21.21 -15.32 29.13
N GLU A 58 -21.42 -14.00 29.24
CA GLU A 58 -22.43 -13.39 30.10
C GLU A 58 -23.88 -13.72 29.70
N GLY A 59 -24.11 -14.33 28.52
CA GLY A 59 -25.43 -14.82 28.11
C GLY A 59 -26.47 -13.74 27.82
N SER A 60 -26.07 -12.46 27.78
CA SER A 60 -26.94 -11.29 27.59
C SER A 60 -27.38 -11.06 26.13
N LEU A 61 -27.01 -11.96 25.23
CA LEU A 61 -27.25 -11.85 23.79
C LEU A 61 -28.28 -12.88 23.33
N SER A 62 -29.13 -12.50 22.38
CA SER A 62 -29.98 -13.46 21.67
C SER A 62 -29.12 -14.49 20.92
N GLU A 63 -29.68 -15.66 20.63
CA GLU A 63 -28.96 -16.76 19.98
C GLU A 63 -28.36 -16.36 18.61
N ASP A 64 -29.10 -15.57 17.83
CA ASP A 64 -28.65 -15.07 16.53
C ASP A 64 -27.52 -14.04 16.66
N ALA A 65 -27.62 -13.15 17.66
CA ALA A 65 -26.54 -12.21 17.96
C ALA A 65 -25.28 -12.95 18.43
N ALA A 66 -25.42 -14.00 19.25
CA ALA A 66 -24.31 -14.81 19.73
C ALA A 66 -23.58 -15.53 18.57
N LYS A 67 -24.33 -16.10 17.61
CA LYS A 67 -23.78 -16.73 16.40
C LYS A 67 -22.98 -15.73 15.55
N ALA A 68 -23.53 -14.53 15.32
CA ALA A 68 -22.85 -13.49 14.54
C ALA A 68 -21.54 -13.01 15.18
N VAL A 69 -21.53 -12.82 16.51
CA VAL A 69 -20.32 -12.43 17.24
C VAL A 69 -19.29 -13.56 17.22
N LYS A 70 -19.69 -14.82 17.42
CA LYS A 70 -18.79 -15.98 17.34
C LYS A 70 -18.11 -16.08 15.97
N GLN A 71 -18.85 -15.84 14.90
CA GLN A 71 -18.29 -15.80 13.54
C GLN A 71 -17.29 -14.65 13.36
N SER A 72 -17.63 -13.44 13.82
CA SER A 72 -16.72 -12.28 13.84
C SER A 72 -15.42 -12.58 14.58
N LEU A 73 -15.49 -13.23 15.73
CA LEU A 73 -14.33 -13.62 16.54
C LEU A 73 -13.37 -14.55 15.81
N THR A 74 -13.89 -15.51 15.05
CA THR A 74 -13.05 -16.42 14.25
C THR A 74 -12.24 -15.66 13.19
N ALA A 75 -12.85 -14.73 12.45
CA ALA A 75 -12.09 -13.92 11.49
C ALA A 75 -11.09 -13.00 12.19
N LYS A 76 -11.46 -12.40 13.32
CA LYS A 76 -10.53 -11.56 14.09
C LYS A 76 -9.31 -12.35 14.57
N ARG A 77 -9.49 -13.58 15.05
CA ARG A 77 -8.38 -14.47 15.45
C ARG A 77 -7.48 -14.82 14.27
N GLU A 78 -8.07 -15.13 13.12
CA GLU A 78 -7.29 -15.43 11.91
C GLU A 78 -6.51 -14.20 11.42
N LEU A 79 -7.11 -13.02 11.49
CA LEU A 79 -6.43 -11.76 11.20
C LEU A 79 -5.24 -11.56 12.15
N VAL A 80 -5.43 -11.72 13.47
CA VAL A 80 -4.33 -11.63 14.44
C VAL A 80 -3.23 -12.64 14.14
N ARG A 81 -3.57 -13.89 13.80
CA ARG A 81 -2.59 -14.92 13.45
C ARG A 81 -1.76 -14.52 12.23
N LYS A 82 -2.39 -14.01 11.18
CA LYS A 82 -1.70 -13.50 9.98
C LYS A 82 -0.84 -12.29 10.29
N THR A 83 -1.34 -11.34 11.09
CA THR A 83 -0.61 -10.13 11.49
C THR A 83 0.62 -10.48 12.35
N LYS A 84 0.52 -11.47 13.25
CA LYS A 84 1.65 -11.97 14.05
C LYS A 84 2.76 -12.60 13.21
N ALA A 85 2.40 -13.21 12.08
CA ALA A 85 3.36 -13.77 11.13
C ALA A 85 4.05 -12.69 10.27
N SER A 86 3.51 -11.47 10.23
CA SER A 86 4.11 -10.35 9.51
C SER A 86 5.24 -9.73 10.29
N GLN A 87 6.28 -9.29 9.60
CA GLN A 87 7.40 -8.55 10.18
C GLN A 87 7.41 -7.11 9.67
N ALA A 88 7.87 -6.19 10.51
CA ALA A 88 8.14 -4.83 10.06
C ALA A 88 9.33 -4.82 9.09
N THR A 89 9.22 -4.06 8.00
CA THR A 89 10.26 -3.96 6.98
C THR A 89 11.23 -2.81 7.25
N GLY A 90 10.84 -1.81 8.04
CA GLY A 90 11.63 -0.60 8.22
C GLY A 90 11.60 0.33 7.01
N ARG A 91 10.63 0.15 6.10
CA ARG A 91 10.48 1.00 4.93
C ARG A 91 10.13 2.43 5.34
N VAL A 92 10.85 3.39 4.79
CA VAL A 92 10.63 4.83 4.89
C VAL A 92 10.38 5.35 3.50
N VAL A 93 9.26 6.06 3.32
CA VAL A 93 8.95 6.71 2.05
C VAL A 93 9.83 7.94 1.92
N ILE A 94 10.64 7.97 0.86
CA ILE A 94 11.47 9.10 0.49
C ILE A 94 11.11 9.54 -0.92
N VAL A 95 11.26 10.82 -1.20
CA VAL A 95 11.10 11.35 -2.56
C VAL A 95 12.48 11.69 -3.09
N LEU A 96 12.88 10.98 -4.15
CA LEU A 96 14.11 11.26 -4.88
C LEU A 96 13.79 12.17 -6.08
N ASP A 97 14.71 13.08 -6.38
CA ASP A 97 14.74 13.90 -7.59
C ASP A 97 16.20 13.93 -8.09
N SER A 98 16.49 14.66 -9.15
CA SER A 98 17.87 14.96 -9.59
C SER A 98 18.75 15.35 -8.41
N LEU A 99 20.01 14.91 -8.39
CA LEU A 99 20.92 15.10 -7.25
C LEU A 99 20.99 16.56 -6.79
N ASP A 100 21.00 17.50 -7.73
CA ASP A 100 21.06 18.95 -7.45
C ASP A 100 19.87 19.44 -6.62
N LYS A 101 18.67 18.90 -6.87
CA LYS A 101 17.45 19.23 -6.12
C LYS A 101 17.29 18.40 -4.85
N PHE A 102 17.83 17.18 -4.86
CA PHE A 102 17.74 16.28 -3.72
C PHE A 102 18.63 16.75 -2.57
N LYS A 103 19.83 17.24 -2.88
CA LYS A 103 20.80 17.74 -1.90
C LYS A 103 20.23 18.88 -1.07
N GLY A 104 20.30 18.76 0.26
CA GLY A 104 19.75 19.75 1.19
C GLY A 104 18.22 19.79 1.27
N SER A 105 17.52 18.91 0.54
CA SER A 105 16.07 18.76 0.69
C SER A 105 15.71 18.13 2.04
N LYS A 106 14.43 18.18 2.42
CA LYS A 106 13.93 17.46 3.61
C LYS A 106 14.08 15.94 3.53
N TYR A 107 14.32 15.41 2.32
CA TYR A 107 14.54 13.99 2.06
C TYR A 107 16.03 13.61 2.06
N ASP A 108 16.93 14.58 2.16
CA ASP A 108 18.37 14.36 2.30
C ASP A 108 18.73 13.99 3.74
N LEU A 109 18.32 12.79 4.13
CA LEU A 109 18.45 12.29 5.50
C LEU A 109 19.92 12.07 5.86
N GLU A 110 20.23 12.28 7.14
CA GLU A 110 21.46 11.76 7.74
C GLU A 110 21.37 10.23 7.83
N LEU A 111 22.42 9.55 7.38
CA LEU A 111 22.47 8.10 7.31
C LEU A 111 22.77 7.48 8.68
N GLU A 112 22.12 6.35 8.92
CA GLU A 112 22.35 5.44 10.03
C GLU A 112 23.06 4.18 9.51
N ASP A 113 23.74 3.46 10.41
CA ASP A 113 24.35 2.18 10.06
C ASP A 113 23.28 1.17 9.61
N GLY A 114 23.56 0.48 8.50
CA GLY A 114 22.64 -0.46 7.87
C GLY A 114 21.52 0.16 7.03
N ASP A 115 21.49 1.48 6.83
CA ASP A 115 20.56 2.11 5.89
C ASP A 115 20.77 1.58 4.47
N THR A 116 19.67 1.26 3.80
CA THR A 116 19.69 0.77 2.41
C THR A 116 18.74 1.59 1.55
N LEU A 117 19.24 2.12 0.44
CA LEU A 117 18.45 2.72 -0.61
C LEU A 117 18.40 1.78 -1.81
N THR A 118 17.20 1.35 -2.19
CA THR A 118 16.99 0.53 -3.37
C THR A 118 16.29 1.35 -4.44
N ILE A 119 16.86 1.40 -5.64
CA ILE A 119 16.28 2.09 -6.80
C ILE A 119 16.07 1.05 -7.91
N PRO A 120 14.82 0.63 -8.17
CA PRO A 120 14.54 -0.37 -9.19
C PRO A 120 14.66 0.21 -10.60
N PRO A 121 14.71 -0.64 -11.64
CA PRO A 121 14.54 -0.20 -13.02
C PRO A 121 13.11 0.29 -13.29
N VAL A 122 12.92 1.11 -14.33
CA VAL A 122 11.57 1.61 -14.72
C VAL A 122 10.67 0.45 -15.13
N PRO A 123 9.56 0.19 -14.41
CA PRO A 123 8.66 -0.91 -14.78
C PRO A 123 7.94 -0.62 -16.10
N GLY A 124 7.74 -1.65 -16.93
CA GLY A 124 6.99 -1.51 -18.19
C GLY A 124 5.47 -1.54 -18.04
N THR A 125 4.95 -1.73 -16.83
CA THR A 125 3.55 -2.09 -16.58
C THR A 125 2.93 -1.33 -15.42
N VAL A 126 1.60 -1.35 -15.41
CA VAL A 126 0.71 -0.89 -14.34
C VAL A 126 -0.17 -2.07 -13.95
N ASN A 127 -0.36 -2.30 -12.66
CA ASN A 127 -1.21 -3.41 -12.20
C ASN A 127 -2.63 -2.92 -11.94
N VAL A 128 -3.63 -3.70 -12.33
CA VAL A 128 -5.03 -3.44 -11.97
C VAL A 128 -5.61 -4.69 -11.34
N MET A 129 -6.11 -4.55 -10.12
CA MET A 129 -6.45 -5.71 -9.28
C MET A 129 -7.63 -5.42 -8.34
N GLY A 130 -8.21 -6.49 -7.80
CA GLY A 130 -9.42 -6.45 -6.97
C GLY A 130 -10.69 -6.76 -7.77
N SER A 131 -11.82 -6.16 -7.39
CA SER A 131 -13.14 -6.36 -7.99
C SER A 131 -13.27 -5.67 -9.35
N VAL A 132 -12.53 -6.17 -10.34
CA VAL A 132 -12.58 -5.82 -11.76
C VAL A 132 -12.82 -7.09 -12.58
N TYR A 133 -13.33 -6.97 -13.81
CA TYR A 133 -13.67 -8.15 -14.62
C TYR A 133 -12.45 -9.01 -14.96
N ASN A 134 -11.28 -8.40 -15.19
CA ASN A 134 -10.05 -9.12 -15.49
C ASN A 134 -8.83 -8.53 -14.76
N PRO A 135 -8.56 -8.92 -13.50
CA PRO A 135 -7.39 -8.47 -12.74
C PRO A 135 -6.08 -8.87 -13.46
N THR A 136 -5.32 -7.90 -13.95
CA THR A 136 -4.11 -8.15 -14.73
C THR A 136 -3.16 -6.94 -14.77
N SER A 137 -1.94 -7.16 -15.27
CA SER A 137 -0.96 -6.12 -15.54
C SER A 137 -1.13 -5.60 -16.97
N ILE A 138 -1.15 -4.28 -17.13
CA ILE A 138 -1.30 -3.60 -18.42
C ILE A 138 0.00 -2.85 -18.72
N VAL A 139 0.45 -2.89 -19.98
CA VAL A 139 1.60 -2.11 -20.43
C VAL A 139 1.35 -0.63 -20.16
N TYR A 140 2.32 0.03 -19.52
CA TYR A 140 2.24 1.44 -19.23
C TYR A 140 2.14 2.25 -20.53
N THR A 141 1.20 3.19 -20.57
CA THR A 141 1.03 4.12 -21.67
C THR A 141 1.13 5.55 -21.14
N GLN A 142 2.05 6.32 -21.71
CA GLN A 142 2.34 7.67 -21.26
C GLN A 142 1.10 8.58 -21.28
N GLY A 143 0.91 9.33 -20.20
CA GLY A 143 -0.17 10.31 -20.06
C GLY A 143 -1.56 9.72 -19.82
N LYS A 144 -1.69 8.39 -19.73
CA LYS A 144 -2.97 7.73 -19.40
C LYS A 144 -3.28 7.84 -17.91
N ARG A 145 -4.58 7.88 -17.63
CA ARG A 145 -5.15 8.09 -16.30
C ARG A 145 -5.83 6.80 -15.82
N VAL A 146 -6.29 6.79 -14.57
CA VAL A 146 -6.94 5.63 -13.94
C VAL A 146 -8.05 5.02 -14.79
N ASP A 147 -8.90 5.86 -15.39
CA ASP A 147 -10.02 5.44 -16.25
C ASP A 147 -9.59 4.57 -17.43
N PHE A 148 -8.50 4.92 -18.10
CA PHE A 148 -7.96 4.15 -19.22
C PHE A 148 -7.61 2.71 -18.80
N TYR A 149 -6.90 2.56 -17.68
CA TYR A 149 -6.47 1.24 -17.20
C TYR A 149 -7.64 0.42 -16.67
N LEU A 150 -8.60 1.06 -15.97
CA LEU A 150 -9.83 0.38 -15.55
C LEU A 150 -10.64 -0.12 -16.75
N ASN A 151 -10.78 0.67 -17.82
CA ASN A 151 -11.50 0.25 -19.02
C ASN A 151 -10.83 -0.94 -19.72
N LYS A 152 -9.49 -1.03 -19.68
CA LYS A 152 -8.74 -2.17 -20.26
C LYS A 152 -9.00 -3.50 -19.54
N VAL A 153 -9.37 -3.47 -18.26
CA VAL A 153 -9.77 -4.67 -17.50
C VAL A 153 -11.27 -4.91 -17.44
N GLY A 154 -12.06 -4.20 -18.27
CA GLY A 154 -13.53 -4.28 -18.28
C GLY A 154 -14.22 -3.44 -17.19
N GLY A 155 -13.46 -2.70 -16.40
CA GLY A 155 -13.95 -1.84 -15.32
C GLY A 155 -14.28 -2.59 -14.02
N PRO A 156 -14.73 -1.85 -12.98
CA PRO A 156 -15.14 -2.44 -11.72
C PRO A 156 -16.41 -3.30 -11.85
N THR A 157 -16.43 -4.45 -11.19
CA THR A 157 -17.58 -5.38 -11.16
C THR A 157 -18.75 -4.82 -10.32
N PRO A 158 -19.96 -5.43 -10.36
CA PRO A 158 -21.10 -4.97 -9.57
C PRO A 158 -20.88 -4.99 -8.04
N ASP A 159 -20.10 -5.97 -7.57
CA ASP A 159 -19.68 -6.13 -6.17
C ASP A 159 -18.56 -5.16 -5.77
N ALA A 160 -17.98 -4.39 -6.69
CA ALA A 160 -16.90 -3.45 -6.38
C ALA A 160 -17.37 -2.27 -5.52
N GLU A 161 -16.57 -1.92 -4.51
CA GLU A 161 -16.68 -0.70 -3.73
C GLU A 161 -15.98 0.45 -4.47
N LYS A 162 -16.70 1.01 -5.45
CA LYS A 162 -16.18 2.07 -6.33
C LYS A 162 -15.85 3.36 -5.57
N GLY A 163 -16.34 3.55 -4.34
CA GLY A 163 -16.04 4.72 -3.51
C GLY A 163 -14.64 4.69 -2.89
N GLU A 164 -14.11 3.50 -2.64
CA GLU A 164 -12.88 3.27 -1.87
C GLU A 164 -11.71 2.78 -2.75
N MET A 165 -11.76 3.06 -4.05
CA MET A 165 -10.62 2.76 -4.94
C MET A 165 -9.40 3.59 -4.56
N TYR A 166 -8.21 3.01 -4.70
CA TYR A 166 -6.97 3.71 -4.43
C TYR A 166 -5.84 3.27 -5.37
N ILE A 167 -4.85 4.14 -5.51
CA ILE A 167 -3.63 3.89 -6.28
C ILE A 167 -2.52 3.67 -5.27
N VAL A 168 -1.79 2.57 -5.41
CA VAL A 168 -0.50 2.36 -4.75
C VAL A 168 0.57 2.77 -5.73
N LYS A 169 1.30 3.83 -5.40
CA LYS A 169 2.41 4.34 -6.19
C LYS A 169 3.62 3.40 -6.08
N ALA A 170 4.54 3.48 -7.02
CA ALA A 170 5.73 2.62 -7.04
C ALA A 170 6.62 2.77 -5.78
N ASP A 171 6.71 3.97 -5.20
CA ASP A 171 7.38 4.24 -3.92
C ASP A 171 6.61 3.70 -2.69
N GLY A 172 5.39 3.19 -2.90
CA GLY A 172 4.51 2.66 -1.87
C GLY A 172 3.59 3.72 -1.22
N SER A 173 3.63 4.97 -1.67
CA SER A 173 2.65 5.98 -1.27
C SER A 173 1.25 5.65 -1.84
N ILE A 174 0.20 6.17 -1.20
CA ILE A 174 -1.19 5.82 -1.53
C ILE A 174 -1.98 7.08 -1.84
N ILE A 175 -2.70 7.05 -2.97
CA ILE A 175 -3.69 8.06 -3.36
C ILE A 175 -5.07 7.41 -3.29
N SER A 176 -5.92 7.86 -2.37
CA SER A 176 -7.28 7.32 -2.22
C SER A 176 -8.32 8.18 -2.92
N LYS A 177 -9.34 7.55 -3.51
CA LYS A 177 -10.54 8.24 -4.00
C LYS A 177 -11.33 8.93 -2.88
N THR A 178 -11.26 8.42 -1.65
CA THR A 178 -11.90 9.04 -0.48
C THR A 178 -11.19 10.29 0.03
N GLN A 179 -9.95 10.56 -0.38
CA GLN A 179 -9.31 11.87 -0.15
C GLN A 179 -10.00 12.92 -1.02
N LYS A 180 -11.15 13.41 -0.55
CA LYS A 180 -11.85 14.54 -1.16
C LYS A 180 -11.04 15.81 -0.93
N GLY A 181 -10.41 16.33 -1.97
CA GLY A 181 -10.29 17.78 -2.09
C GLY A 181 -11.70 18.37 -2.18
N LYS A 182 -12.01 19.41 -1.40
CA LYS A 182 -13.25 20.18 -1.60
C LYS A 182 -13.24 20.64 -3.07
N PHE A 183 -14.30 20.32 -3.82
CA PHE A 183 -14.52 20.73 -5.23
C PHE A 183 -13.80 19.95 -6.35
N GLY A 184 -13.31 18.73 -6.12
CA GLY A 184 -12.76 17.90 -7.22
C GLY A 184 -11.39 18.39 -7.72
N ILE A 185 -10.69 19.13 -6.88
CA ILE A 185 -9.31 19.57 -7.08
C ILE A 185 -8.45 18.77 -6.11
N LEU A 186 -7.51 17.98 -6.63
CA LEU A 186 -6.50 17.28 -5.84
C LEU A 186 -5.20 18.08 -5.85
N TRP A 187 -4.60 18.25 -4.68
CA TRP A 187 -3.25 18.82 -4.57
C TRP A 187 -2.24 17.72 -4.86
N ASP A 188 -1.53 17.85 -5.97
CA ASP A 188 -0.45 16.97 -6.38
C ASP A 188 0.82 17.43 -5.65
N THR A 189 1.14 16.78 -4.52
CA THR A 189 2.30 17.11 -3.68
C THR A 189 3.64 16.86 -4.34
N GLU A 190 3.68 16.03 -5.38
CA GLU A 190 4.90 15.69 -6.11
C GLU A 190 5.22 16.78 -7.15
N GLU A 191 4.18 17.33 -7.78
CA GLU A 191 4.31 18.36 -8.84
C GLU A 191 3.94 19.77 -8.38
N ASN A 192 3.60 19.93 -7.10
CA ASN A 192 3.20 21.18 -6.46
C ASN A 192 2.09 21.94 -7.24
N ARG A 193 1.10 21.19 -7.77
CA ARG A 193 0.05 21.75 -8.63
C ARG A 193 -1.35 21.29 -8.25
N TRP A 194 -2.33 22.11 -8.62
CA TRP A 194 -3.75 21.78 -8.56
C TRP A 194 -4.14 20.95 -9.78
N VAL A 195 -4.66 19.74 -9.57
CA VAL A 195 -5.20 18.90 -10.65
C VAL A 195 -6.71 18.94 -10.59
N SER A 196 -7.36 19.54 -11.59
CA SER A 196 -8.82 19.49 -11.72
C SER A 196 -9.24 18.16 -12.31
N GLY A 197 -10.14 17.47 -11.61
CA GLY A 197 -10.68 16.18 -12.01
C GLY A 197 -10.57 15.19 -10.86
N GLY A 198 -11.63 14.41 -10.64
CA GLY A 198 -11.67 13.41 -9.56
C GLY A 198 -10.64 12.29 -9.75
N PHE A 199 -10.63 11.32 -8.83
CA PHE A 199 -9.73 10.16 -8.82
C PHE A 199 -9.54 9.47 -10.18
N MET A 200 -10.59 9.35 -11.00
CA MET A 200 -10.53 8.73 -12.33
C MET A 200 -9.58 9.45 -13.30
N SER A 201 -9.34 10.74 -13.05
CA SER A 201 -8.42 11.56 -13.83
C SER A 201 -7.00 11.57 -13.25
N ALA A 202 -6.73 10.92 -12.13
CA ALA A 202 -5.38 10.85 -11.58
C ALA A 202 -4.43 10.22 -12.61
N ARG A 203 -3.25 10.82 -12.77
CA ARG A 203 -2.22 10.29 -13.65
C ARG A 203 -1.63 9.03 -13.03
N ILE A 204 -1.44 8.03 -13.87
CA ILE A 204 -0.81 6.78 -13.50
C ILE A 204 0.60 6.79 -14.08
N GLU A 205 1.53 6.24 -13.31
CA GLU A 205 2.94 6.16 -13.63
C GLU A 205 3.39 4.70 -13.72
N PRO A 206 4.57 4.45 -14.31
CA PRO A 206 5.17 3.12 -14.35
C PRO A 206 5.21 2.47 -12.95
N GLY A 207 4.79 1.20 -12.86
CA GLY A 207 4.80 0.44 -11.60
C GLY A 207 3.65 0.72 -10.64
N ASP A 208 2.79 1.71 -10.92
CA ASP A 208 1.60 1.96 -10.10
C ASP A 208 0.65 0.76 -10.12
N SER A 209 -0.10 0.60 -9.02
CA SER A 209 -1.14 -0.41 -8.89
C SER A 209 -2.48 0.23 -8.54
N ILE A 210 -3.51 -0.02 -9.36
CA ILE A 210 -4.88 0.41 -9.12
C ILE A 210 -5.61 -0.73 -8.39
N LEU A 211 -6.04 -0.46 -7.16
CA LEU A 211 -6.77 -1.41 -6.34
C LEU A 211 -8.24 -1.02 -6.27
N VAL A 212 -9.10 -1.98 -6.60
CA VAL A 212 -10.55 -1.84 -6.57
C VAL A 212 -11.11 -2.76 -5.49
N PRO A 213 -11.57 -2.22 -4.35
CA PRO A 213 -12.13 -3.05 -3.31
C PRO A 213 -13.44 -3.74 -3.70
N SER A 214 -13.78 -4.81 -3.00
CA SER A 214 -15.13 -5.36 -2.97
C SER A 214 -15.98 -4.69 -1.87
N LYS A 215 -17.27 -4.58 -2.11
CA LYS A 215 -18.26 -4.16 -1.11
C LYS A 215 -18.29 -5.21 -0.02
N VAL A 216 -18.11 -4.77 1.23
CA VAL A 216 -18.37 -5.60 2.40
C VAL A 216 -19.88 -5.69 2.59
N THR A 217 -20.58 -6.45 1.76
CA THR A 217 -22.01 -6.68 1.94
C THR A 217 -22.23 -7.42 3.26
N ARG A 218 -23.09 -6.85 4.12
CA ARG A 218 -23.41 -7.34 5.47
C ARG A 218 -24.25 -8.63 5.47
N PHE A 219 -24.25 -9.43 4.41
CA PHE A 219 -25.07 -10.63 4.27
C PHE A 219 -24.20 -11.85 3.92
N VAL A 220 -24.11 -12.76 4.90
CA VAL A 220 -23.62 -14.14 4.88
C VAL A 220 -22.23 -14.39 4.29
N TRP A 221 -21.28 -14.57 5.19
CA TRP A 221 -19.93 -15.04 4.88
C TRP A 221 -19.97 -16.41 4.19
N LYS A 222 -19.60 -16.45 2.91
CA LYS A 222 -18.73 -17.53 2.43
C LYS A 222 -17.29 -17.00 2.41
N ARG A 223 -16.39 -17.88 2.84
CA ARG A 223 -14.95 -17.68 3.06
C ARG A 223 -14.28 -16.96 1.87
N GLU A 224 -14.03 -15.66 1.95
CA GLU A 224 -13.16 -15.01 0.95
C GLU A 224 -12.50 -13.68 1.38
N ILE A 225 -12.19 -13.49 2.68
CA ILE A 225 -11.20 -12.46 3.08
C ILE A 225 -9.77 -13.03 2.97
N LYS A 226 -9.49 -13.75 1.88
CA LYS A 226 -8.15 -14.30 1.62
C LYS A 226 -7.34 -13.42 0.68
N ASP A 227 -7.99 -12.57 -0.12
CA ASP A 227 -7.34 -12.04 -1.32
C ASP A 227 -6.46 -10.81 -1.07
N TRP A 228 -6.85 -9.91 -0.16
CA TRP A 228 -6.08 -8.69 0.10
C TRP A 228 -4.71 -8.98 0.72
N THR A 229 -4.64 -9.94 1.64
CA THR A 229 -3.36 -10.36 2.23
C THR A 229 -2.49 -11.12 1.23
N THR A 230 -3.10 -11.89 0.32
CA THR A 230 -2.37 -12.60 -0.75
C THR A 230 -1.83 -11.64 -1.80
N ILE A 231 -2.59 -10.59 -2.14
CA ILE A 231 -2.18 -9.55 -3.07
C ILE A 231 -1.02 -8.71 -2.50
N LEU A 232 -1.11 -8.25 -1.25
CA LEU A 232 0.00 -7.55 -0.58
C LEU A 232 1.25 -8.44 -0.45
N TYR A 233 1.05 -9.73 -0.18
CA TYR A 233 2.14 -10.70 -0.14
C TYR A 233 2.76 -10.97 -1.52
N GLN A 234 1.95 -11.03 -2.58
CA GLN A 234 2.43 -11.15 -3.97
C GLN A 234 3.14 -9.88 -4.44
N LEU A 235 2.72 -8.68 -4.01
CA LEU A 235 3.47 -7.44 -4.24
C LEU A 235 4.84 -7.48 -3.55
N ALA A 236 4.91 -7.97 -2.32
CA ALA A 236 6.18 -8.12 -1.60
C ALA A 236 7.12 -9.16 -2.25
N ILE A 237 6.58 -10.28 -2.76
CA ILE A 237 7.37 -11.31 -3.47
C ILE A 237 7.80 -10.86 -4.86
N THR A 238 6.94 -10.12 -5.59
CA THR A 238 7.29 -9.62 -6.93
C THR A 238 8.36 -8.53 -6.84
N ALA A 239 8.32 -7.69 -5.81
CA ALA A 239 9.42 -6.76 -5.51
C ALA A 239 10.69 -7.48 -5.03
N GLY A 240 10.55 -8.55 -4.24
CA GLY A 240 11.68 -9.32 -3.70
C GLY A 240 12.38 -10.24 -4.71
N THR A 241 11.68 -10.75 -5.73
CA THR A 241 12.28 -11.60 -6.78
C THR A 241 13.16 -10.84 -7.77
N ILE A 242 12.95 -9.52 -7.90
CA ILE A 242 13.87 -8.64 -8.64
C ILE A 242 15.17 -8.41 -7.83
N ALA A 243 15.12 -8.51 -6.50
CA ALA A 243 16.29 -8.34 -5.62
C ALA A 243 17.12 -9.62 -5.42
N VAL A 244 16.66 -10.80 -5.86
CA VAL A 244 17.32 -12.10 -5.62
C VAL A 244 17.94 -12.71 -6.89
N LEU A 245 17.84 -12.05 -8.05
CA LEU A 245 18.43 -12.52 -9.31
C LEU A 245 19.65 -11.73 -9.82
N TYR A 246 20.24 -10.84 -9.01
CA TYR A 246 21.55 -10.23 -9.30
C TYR A 246 22.35 -10.00 -8.03
#